data_AF-A0A7S2CVP8-F1
#
_entry.id   AF-A0A7S2CVP8-F1
#
_cell.length_a   1.000
_cell.length_b   1.000
_cell.length_c   1.000
_cell.angle_alpha   90.00
_cell.angle_beta   90.00
_cell.angle_gamma   90.00
#
_symmetry.space_group_name_H-M   'P 1'
#
loop_
_entity.id
_entity.type
_entity.pdbx_description
1 polymer ?
#
loop_
_entity_poly.entity_id
_entity_poly.type
_entity_poly.pdbx_seq_one_letter_code
_entity_poly.pdbx_strand_id
1 'polypeptide(L)'
;SGAAGAAPGASAGAPDRFESATAYLVLYRRSDHLPGMSAPASTPALPAPLSAFVAEANGSFAREREQFDGHSEQLKAFLAERRQAVSSLVRALQEAGKKAKSHGPERALAGAFSFVPTSWLNDFLHGEDYSLEDLSNRDASLAPVLYGHSLLRSSCCAERPVVDPLAVWSGDIKLVPTAALEALGGTGGLDASMFLPAEEALGPEACKVVWELFQAWCQEQQQVARLLRDGKLTTTEARQLEAQGRGGEAVWISARVHNAWRKAARGTATGAPGRSAPQLRADWRAFVAEAHRARLDSSSSSSSMPPGASAGEEAEPALSSADVGEPELVNL
;
A
#
# COMPACT_ATOMS: atom_id res chain seq x y z
N SER A 1 -1.86 16.66 60.65
CA SER A 1 -0.78 16.47 59.66
C SER A 1 -1.41 16.01 58.37
N GLY A 2 -1.09 16.68 57.25
CA GLY A 2 -1.53 16.28 55.90
C GLY A 2 -2.54 17.23 55.26
N ALA A 3 -2.03 18.22 54.52
CA ALA A 3 -2.77 19.18 53.70
C ALA A 3 -2.70 18.77 52.21
N ALA A 4 -3.75 19.13 51.45
CA ALA A 4 -3.81 19.45 50.00
C ALA A 4 -5.30 19.32 49.60
N GLY A 5 -5.99 20.25 48.93
CA GLY A 5 -5.58 21.18 47.89
C GLY A 5 -6.09 20.67 46.54
N ALA A 6 -7.20 21.22 46.03
CA ALA A 6 -7.48 21.50 44.60
C ALA A 6 -8.98 21.70 44.30
N ALA A 7 -9.28 22.83 43.65
CA ALA A 7 -10.32 22.97 42.63
C ALA A 7 -9.61 23.49 41.35
N PRO A 8 -10.29 23.70 40.21
CA PRO A 8 -10.94 22.73 39.31
C PRO A 8 -10.28 22.77 37.91
N GLY A 9 -10.48 21.75 37.05
CA GLY A 9 -9.90 21.78 35.69
C GLY A 9 -10.30 20.64 34.77
N ALA A 10 -11.40 20.85 34.05
CA ALA A 10 -11.73 20.42 32.68
C ALA A 10 -11.24 19.06 32.14
N SER A 11 -12.20 18.17 31.83
CA SER A 11 -12.52 17.74 30.46
C SER A 11 -13.65 16.68 30.55
N ALA A 12 -14.86 17.02 30.13
CA ALA A 12 -15.34 16.75 28.76
C ALA A 12 -15.14 15.28 28.38
N GLY A 13 -16.09 14.41 28.71
CA GLY A 13 -15.93 12.99 28.37
C GLY A 13 -17.04 12.03 28.75
N ALA A 14 -18.31 12.43 28.73
CA ALA A 14 -19.48 11.58 28.44
C ALA A 14 -20.74 12.44 28.63
N PRO A 15 -21.81 12.28 27.84
CA PRO A 15 -23.12 12.72 28.32
C PRO A 15 -23.36 12.01 29.64
N ASP A 16 -23.53 12.81 30.69
CA ASP A 16 -23.91 12.35 32.03
C ASP A 16 -25.27 11.67 31.86
N ARG A 17 -25.23 10.36 31.59
CA ARG A 17 -26.42 9.55 31.46
C ARG A 17 -26.93 9.49 32.88
N PHE A 18 -27.89 10.35 33.19
CA PHE A 18 -28.76 10.18 34.33
C PHE A 18 -29.51 8.85 34.14
N GLU A 19 -28.83 7.73 34.35
CA GLU A 19 -29.44 6.45 34.66
C GLU A 19 -29.95 6.55 36.09
N SER A 20 -30.91 7.46 36.33
CA SER A 20 -31.83 7.26 37.43
C SER A 20 -32.52 5.94 37.11
N ALA A 21 -32.09 4.86 37.77
CA ALA A 21 -32.68 3.53 37.66
C ALA A 21 -34.09 3.56 38.25
N THR A 22 -35.01 4.23 37.55
CA THR A 22 -36.42 4.25 37.87
C THR A 22 -37.05 3.06 37.16
N ALA A 23 -37.67 2.16 37.93
CA ALA A 23 -38.42 1.06 37.34
C ALA A 23 -39.52 1.64 36.45
N TYR A 24 -39.47 1.32 35.15
CA TYR A 24 -40.50 1.73 34.18
C TYR A 24 -41.77 0.86 34.29
N LEU A 25 -41.67 -0.28 34.98
CA LEU A 25 -42.77 -1.20 35.23
C LEU A 25 -42.59 -1.83 36.60
N VAL A 26 -43.64 -1.76 37.43
CA VAL A 26 -43.73 -2.48 38.70
C VAL A 26 -44.90 -3.46 38.60
N LEU A 27 -44.60 -4.75 38.66
CA LEU A 27 -45.60 -5.81 38.66
C LEU A 27 -45.88 -6.23 40.10
N TYR A 28 -47.08 -5.89 40.58
CA TYR A 28 -47.55 -6.34 41.89
C TYR A 28 -48.27 -7.67 41.74
N ARG A 29 -47.94 -8.62 42.62
CA ARG A 29 -48.68 -9.87 42.77
C ARG A 29 -49.48 -9.82 44.07
N ARG A 30 -50.73 -10.27 44.02
CA ARG A 30 -51.59 -10.42 45.20
C ARG A 30 -50.94 -11.36 46.24
N SER A 31 -50.86 -10.90 47.49
CA SER A 31 -50.20 -11.61 48.59
C SER A 31 -50.95 -12.87 49.04
N ASP A 32 -52.27 -12.91 48.84
CA ASP A 32 -53.14 -14.05 49.12
C ASP A 32 -53.21 -15.08 47.97
N HIS A 33 -52.61 -14.76 46.81
CA HIS A 33 -52.51 -15.69 45.70
C HIS A 33 -51.46 -16.77 46.02
N LEU A 34 -51.90 -17.89 46.58
CA LEU A 34 -51.08 -19.09 46.75
C LEU A 34 -50.63 -19.59 45.37
N PRO A 35 -49.31 -19.65 45.06
CA PRO A 35 -48.84 -20.29 43.84
C PRO A 35 -49.07 -21.80 43.94
N GLY A 36 -50.19 -22.25 43.39
CA GLY A 36 -50.47 -23.64 43.05
C GLY A 36 -51.36 -23.57 41.83
N MET A 37 -50.80 -23.60 40.62
CA MET A 37 -50.38 -24.85 40.00
C MET A 37 -48.96 -24.83 39.43
N SER A 38 -48.08 -23.95 39.89
CA SER A 38 -46.64 -24.16 39.71
C SER A 38 -46.24 -25.32 40.62
N ALA A 39 -46.35 -26.55 40.10
CA ALA A 39 -45.75 -27.73 40.68
C ALA A 39 -44.32 -27.41 41.17
N PRO A 40 -43.75 -28.14 42.16
CA PRO A 40 -42.29 -28.17 42.27
C PRO A 40 -41.74 -28.37 40.87
N ALA A 41 -40.60 -27.79 40.53
CA ALA A 41 -40.06 -27.79 39.17
C ALA A 41 -39.69 -29.21 38.64
N SER A 42 -40.57 -30.22 38.73
CA SER A 42 -40.78 -31.16 37.64
C SER A 42 -41.16 -30.30 36.45
N THR A 43 -40.19 -30.01 35.61
CA THR A 43 -40.36 -29.47 34.27
C THR A 43 -41.64 -30.09 33.68
N PRO A 44 -42.76 -29.36 33.55
CA PRO A 44 -43.92 -29.91 32.87
C PRO A 44 -43.41 -30.26 31.49
N ALA A 45 -43.45 -31.55 31.15
CA ALA A 45 -42.91 -32.04 29.90
C ALA A 45 -43.52 -31.19 28.79
N LEU A 46 -42.67 -30.46 28.06
CA LEU A 46 -43.10 -29.64 26.95
C LEU A 46 -43.99 -30.50 26.04
N PRO A 47 -45.12 -29.98 25.54
CA PRO A 47 -45.91 -30.68 24.55
C PRO A 47 -45.02 -31.24 23.44
N ALA A 48 -45.28 -32.46 22.98
CA ALA A 48 -44.39 -33.18 22.06
C ALA A 48 -43.90 -32.36 20.84
N PRO A 49 -44.74 -31.51 20.20
CA PRO A 49 -44.26 -30.67 19.11
C PRO A 49 -43.21 -29.63 19.54
N LEU A 50 -43.38 -29.04 20.71
CA LEU A 50 -42.46 -28.04 21.25
C LEU A 50 -41.17 -28.67 21.77
N SER A 51 -41.25 -29.86 22.39
CA SER A 51 -40.05 -30.59 22.80
C SER A 51 -39.22 -31.05 21.60
N ALA A 52 -39.86 -31.52 20.53
CA ALA A 52 -39.19 -31.87 19.28
C ALA A 52 -38.50 -30.65 18.64
N PHE A 53 -39.20 -29.52 18.54
CA PHE A 53 -38.62 -28.27 18.02
C PHE A 53 -37.41 -27.80 18.85
N VAL A 54 -37.51 -27.79 20.19
CA VAL A 54 -36.39 -27.39 21.07
C VAL A 54 -35.22 -28.36 20.93
N ALA A 55 -35.47 -29.67 20.82
CA ALA A 55 -34.43 -30.66 20.61
C ALA A 55 -33.72 -30.47 19.25
N GLU A 56 -34.48 -30.20 18.19
CA GLU A 56 -33.94 -29.90 16.85
C GLU A 56 -33.10 -28.62 16.86
N ALA A 57 -33.63 -27.54 17.44
CA ALA A 57 -32.92 -26.25 17.54
C ALA A 57 -31.61 -26.37 18.35
N ASN A 58 -31.66 -27.05 19.50
CA ASN A 58 -30.46 -27.33 20.31
C ASN A 58 -29.47 -28.21 19.55
N GLY A 59 -29.94 -29.21 18.79
CA GLY A 59 -29.09 -30.05 17.96
C GLY A 59 -28.47 -29.30 16.77
N SER A 60 -29.17 -28.33 16.19
CA SER A 60 -28.63 -27.44 15.16
C SER A 60 -27.54 -26.53 15.74
N PHE A 61 -27.83 -25.88 16.88
CA PHE A 61 -26.88 -25.01 17.56
C PHE A 61 -25.63 -25.76 18.03
N ALA A 62 -25.77 -27.00 18.53
CA ALA A 62 -24.64 -27.83 18.90
C ALA A 62 -23.71 -28.10 17.70
N ARG A 63 -24.27 -28.41 16.52
CA ARG A 63 -23.49 -28.61 15.29
C ARG A 63 -22.81 -27.33 14.82
N GLU A 64 -23.50 -26.19 14.86
CA GLU A 64 -22.92 -24.89 14.51
C GLU A 64 -21.76 -24.53 15.44
N ARG A 65 -21.92 -24.78 16.74
CA ARG A 65 -20.85 -24.60 17.72
C ARG A 65 -19.66 -25.53 17.45
N GLU A 66 -19.89 -26.81 17.17
CA GLU A 66 -18.80 -27.74 16.81
C GLU A 66 -18.04 -27.29 15.56
N GLN A 67 -18.75 -26.80 14.54
CA GLN A 67 -18.14 -26.24 13.33
C GLN A 67 -17.32 -24.99 13.65
N PHE A 68 -17.86 -24.08 14.46
CA PHE A 68 -17.16 -22.88 14.89
C PHE A 68 -15.90 -23.20 15.71
N ASP A 69 -15.99 -24.12 16.67
CA ASP A 69 -14.86 -24.57 17.49
C ASP A 69 -13.79 -25.21 16.60
N GLY A 70 -14.19 -26.04 15.63
CA GLY A 70 -13.30 -26.61 14.61
C GLY A 70 -12.58 -25.54 13.79
N HIS A 71 -13.32 -24.54 13.29
CA HIS A 71 -12.74 -23.43 12.52
C HIS A 71 -11.80 -22.56 13.38
N SER A 72 -12.16 -22.31 14.65
CA SER A 72 -11.31 -21.55 15.56
C SER A 72 -9.98 -22.27 15.84
N GLU A 73 -9.98 -23.59 16.03
CA GLU A 73 -8.75 -24.35 16.25
C GLU A 73 -7.86 -24.39 15.00
N GLN A 74 -8.45 -24.50 13.81
CA GLN A 74 -7.71 -24.39 12.55
C GLN A 74 -7.04 -23.02 12.40
N LEU A 75 -7.77 -21.93 12.68
CA LEU A 75 -7.21 -20.58 12.63
C LEU A 75 -6.09 -20.39 13.66
N LYS A 76 -6.23 -20.93 14.87
CA LYS A 76 -5.16 -20.89 15.89
C LYS A 76 -3.91 -21.62 15.41
N ALA A 77 -4.06 -22.81 14.83
CA ALA A 77 -2.94 -23.59 14.29
C ALA A 77 -2.24 -22.82 13.16
N PHE A 78 -3.01 -22.27 12.22
CA PHE A 78 -2.50 -21.42 11.14
C PHE A 78 -1.70 -20.23 11.67
N LEU A 79 -2.26 -19.46 12.63
CA LEU A 79 -1.56 -18.32 13.22
C LEU A 79 -0.28 -18.72 13.96
N ALA A 80 -0.28 -19.89 14.62
CA ALA A 80 0.91 -20.41 15.29
C ALA A 80 2.02 -20.76 14.29
N GLU A 81 1.68 -21.49 13.22
CA GLU A 81 2.59 -21.80 12.12
C GLU A 81 3.12 -20.52 11.47
N ARG A 82 2.24 -19.54 11.22
CA ARG A 82 2.62 -18.28 10.59
C ARG A 82 3.60 -17.47 11.43
N ARG A 83 3.34 -17.36 12.74
CA ARG A 83 4.28 -16.71 13.67
C ARG A 83 5.63 -17.39 13.68
N GLN A 84 5.66 -18.72 13.62
CA GLN A 84 6.90 -19.48 13.52
C GLN A 84 7.64 -19.20 12.20
N ALA A 85 6.94 -19.19 11.07
CA ALA A 85 7.52 -18.90 9.76
C ALA A 85 8.13 -17.49 9.72
N VAL A 86 7.38 -16.47 10.16
CA VAL A 86 7.86 -15.07 10.22
C VAL A 86 9.05 -14.94 11.16
N SER A 87 9.00 -15.54 12.35
CA SER A 87 10.12 -15.50 13.31
C SER A 87 11.38 -16.16 12.73
N SER A 88 11.20 -17.27 12.00
CA SER A 88 12.28 -17.99 11.34
C SER A 88 12.88 -17.15 10.21
N LEU A 89 12.05 -16.48 9.42
CA LEU A 89 12.49 -15.58 8.33
C LEU A 89 13.31 -14.43 8.90
N VAL A 90 12.82 -13.77 9.96
CA VAL A 90 13.55 -12.68 10.63
C VAL A 90 14.92 -13.16 11.12
N ARG A 91 14.99 -14.34 11.75
CA ARG A 91 16.27 -14.92 12.20
C ARG A 91 17.21 -15.21 11.03
N ALA A 92 16.71 -15.83 9.97
CA ALA A 92 17.50 -16.16 8.78
C ALA A 92 18.06 -14.90 8.10
N LEU A 93 17.27 -13.83 8.02
CA LEU A 93 17.70 -12.53 7.50
C LEU A 93 18.79 -11.90 8.38
N GLN A 94 18.65 -11.96 9.70
CA GLN A 94 19.66 -11.46 10.62
C GLN A 94 20.99 -12.23 10.49
N GLU A 95 20.93 -13.55 10.35
CA GLU A 95 22.12 -14.38 10.15
C GLU A 95 22.79 -14.12 8.81
N ALA A 96 22.01 -14.01 7.73
CA ALA A 96 22.51 -13.61 6.42
C ALA A 96 23.20 -12.24 6.48
N GLY A 97 22.59 -11.27 7.17
CA GLY A 97 23.18 -9.94 7.37
C GLY A 97 24.49 -9.95 8.17
N LYS A 98 24.63 -10.83 9.16
CA LYS A 98 25.89 -11.02 9.91
C LYS A 98 26.99 -11.60 9.00
N LYS A 99 26.66 -12.62 8.20
CA LYS A 99 27.59 -13.25 7.25
C LYS A 99 28.05 -12.29 6.15
N ALA A 100 27.16 -11.42 5.67
CA ALA A 100 27.50 -10.40 4.67
C ALA A 100 28.52 -9.38 5.21
N LYS A 101 28.40 -8.99 6.49
CA LYS A 101 29.35 -8.05 7.13
C LYS A 101 30.74 -8.65 7.33
N SER A 102 30.85 -9.96 7.53
CA SER A 102 32.15 -10.63 7.73
C SER A 102 32.91 -10.90 6.44
N HIS A 103 32.23 -10.98 5.29
CA HIS A 103 32.85 -11.40 4.01
C HIS A 103 33.20 -10.25 3.03
N GLY A 104 33.00 -8.98 3.42
CA GLY A 104 33.28 -7.83 2.56
C GLY A 104 32.26 -7.66 1.41
N PRO A 105 32.04 -6.44 0.92
CA PRO A 105 30.96 -6.13 -0.03
C PRO A 105 31.17 -6.69 -1.45
N GLU A 106 32.38 -7.14 -1.80
CA GLU A 106 32.73 -7.49 -3.19
C GLU A 106 32.38 -8.94 -3.61
N ARG A 107 31.89 -9.79 -2.69
CA ARG A 107 31.53 -11.19 -3.00
C ARG A 107 30.07 -11.57 -2.78
N ALA A 108 29.20 -10.61 -2.45
CA ALA A 108 27.76 -10.82 -2.47
C ALA A 108 27.25 -10.77 -3.92
N LEU A 109 27.56 -11.83 -4.67
CA LEU A 109 27.15 -12.07 -6.05
C LEU A 109 25.62 -11.96 -6.17
N ALA A 110 25.13 -11.49 -7.31
CA ALA A 110 23.70 -11.42 -7.64
C ALA A 110 22.97 -12.77 -7.41
N GLY A 111 23.69 -13.91 -7.46
CA GLY A 111 23.15 -15.24 -7.12
C GLY A 111 22.82 -15.46 -5.64
N ALA A 112 23.11 -14.51 -4.75
CA ALA A 112 22.81 -14.60 -3.32
C ALA A 112 21.43 -14.05 -2.93
N PHE A 113 20.68 -13.47 -3.88
CA PHE A 113 19.39 -12.85 -3.61
C PHE A 113 18.30 -13.36 -4.56
N SER A 114 17.07 -13.35 -4.06
CA SER A 114 15.84 -13.52 -4.82
C SER A 114 15.03 -12.24 -4.79
N PHE A 115 14.33 -11.96 -5.89
CA PHE A 115 13.36 -10.88 -5.99
C PHE A 115 12.03 -11.33 -5.41
N VAL A 116 11.53 -10.60 -4.42
CA VAL A 116 10.25 -10.88 -3.76
C VAL A 116 9.33 -9.67 -3.95
N PRO A 117 8.15 -9.82 -4.57
CA PRO A 117 7.17 -8.74 -4.63
C PRO A 117 6.80 -8.25 -3.23
N THR A 118 6.86 -6.93 -3.02
CA THR A 118 6.59 -6.33 -1.71
C THR A 118 5.13 -6.52 -1.30
N SER A 119 4.19 -6.48 -2.25
CA SER A 119 2.77 -6.76 -1.99
C SER A 119 2.59 -8.16 -1.41
N TRP A 120 3.07 -9.17 -2.13
CA TRP A 120 2.99 -10.57 -1.69
C TRP A 120 3.68 -10.77 -0.34
N LEU A 121 4.87 -10.16 -0.12
CA LEU A 121 5.55 -10.26 1.17
C LEU A 121 4.74 -9.62 2.30
N ASN A 122 4.06 -8.51 2.06
CA ASN A 122 3.20 -7.89 3.05
C ASN A 122 1.98 -8.78 3.34
N ASP A 123 1.31 -9.29 2.31
CA ASP A 123 0.18 -10.22 2.45
C ASP A 123 0.63 -11.45 3.26
N PHE A 124 1.84 -11.95 2.99
CA PHE A 124 2.46 -13.00 3.78
C PHE A 124 2.71 -12.54 5.25
N LEU A 125 3.28 -11.38 5.49
CA LEU A 125 3.51 -10.94 6.88
C LEU A 125 2.19 -10.73 7.66
N HIS A 126 1.09 -10.43 6.97
CA HIS A 126 -0.22 -10.20 7.56
C HIS A 126 -1.14 -11.44 7.59
N GLY A 127 -0.83 -12.49 6.83
CA GLY A 127 -1.69 -13.69 6.73
C GLY A 127 -2.85 -13.53 5.73
N GLU A 128 -2.73 -12.59 4.79
CA GLU A 128 -3.73 -12.25 3.77
C GLU A 128 -3.49 -12.98 2.43
N ASP A 129 -2.42 -13.78 2.36
CA ASP A 129 -2.07 -14.69 1.27
C ASP A 129 -2.88 -16.00 1.26
N TYR A 130 -3.81 -16.17 2.21
CA TYR A 130 -4.77 -17.27 2.26
C TYR A 130 -6.20 -16.74 2.31
N SER A 131 -7.12 -17.41 1.62
CA SER A 131 -8.54 -17.24 1.90
C SER A 131 -8.90 -17.95 3.19
N LEU A 132 -9.63 -17.28 4.09
CA LEU A 132 -10.18 -17.90 5.31
C LEU A 132 -11.12 -19.07 4.96
N GLU A 133 -11.80 -18.99 3.82
CA GLU A 133 -12.68 -20.06 3.33
C GLU A 133 -11.87 -21.31 2.95
N ASP A 134 -10.67 -21.14 2.39
CA ASP A 134 -9.80 -22.25 1.97
C ASP A 134 -9.16 -22.97 3.17
N LEU A 135 -8.86 -22.23 4.25
CA LEU A 135 -8.38 -22.82 5.51
C LEU A 135 -9.38 -23.82 6.08
N SER A 136 -10.67 -23.53 5.96
CA SER A 136 -11.74 -24.42 6.46
C SER A 136 -11.86 -25.73 5.67
N ASN A 137 -11.52 -25.70 4.38
CA ASN A 137 -11.61 -26.83 3.45
C ASN A 137 -10.33 -27.69 3.42
N ARG A 138 -9.27 -27.32 4.16
CA ARG A 138 -7.94 -27.95 4.12
C ARG A 138 -7.23 -27.90 2.76
N ASP A 139 -7.78 -27.15 1.81
CA ASP A 139 -7.19 -26.87 0.49
C ASP A 139 -6.46 -25.53 0.50
N ALA A 140 -5.84 -25.18 1.63
CA ALA A 140 -5.13 -23.92 1.81
C ALA A 140 -3.83 -23.93 0.99
N SER A 141 -3.94 -23.52 -0.27
CA SER A 141 -2.79 -23.20 -1.12
C SER A 141 -2.40 -21.74 -0.91
N LEU A 142 -1.09 -21.46 -0.87
CA LEU A 142 -0.60 -20.09 -0.83
C LEU A 142 -1.04 -19.33 -2.07
N ALA A 143 -1.39 -18.06 -1.90
CA ALA A 143 -1.60 -17.16 -3.03
C ALA A 143 -0.39 -17.17 -3.97
N PRO A 144 -0.61 -17.25 -5.29
CA PRO A 144 0.48 -17.28 -6.25
C PRO A 144 1.32 -16.00 -6.19
N VAL A 145 2.63 -16.12 -6.39
CA VAL A 145 3.54 -14.97 -6.43
C VAL A 145 3.34 -14.24 -7.76
N LEU A 146 2.73 -13.05 -7.70
CA LEU A 146 2.48 -12.21 -8.87
C LEU A 146 3.43 -11.02 -8.89
N TYR A 147 4.29 -10.96 -9.91
CA TYR A 147 5.22 -9.82 -10.10
C TYR A 147 4.56 -8.63 -10.81
N GLY A 148 3.46 -8.86 -11.54
CA GLY A 148 2.69 -7.83 -12.23
C GLY A 148 3.55 -6.92 -13.12
N HIS A 149 3.47 -5.61 -12.89
CA HIS A 149 4.19 -4.57 -13.63
C HIS A 149 5.69 -4.47 -13.28
N SER A 150 6.19 -5.33 -12.41
CA SER A 150 7.59 -5.35 -12.01
C SER A 150 8.48 -6.19 -12.94
N LEU A 151 7.88 -6.81 -13.97
CA LEU A 151 8.60 -7.50 -15.03
C LEU A 151 8.56 -6.66 -16.32
N LEU A 152 9.71 -6.53 -16.98
CA LEU A 152 9.83 -5.93 -18.29
C LEU A 152 9.41 -6.95 -19.35
N ARG A 153 8.49 -6.55 -20.23
CA ARG A 153 8.12 -7.35 -21.40
C ARG A 153 9.22 -7.20 -22.45
N SER A 154 10.07 -8.22 -22.61
CA SER A 154 11.03 -8.25 -23.72
C SER A 154 10.29 -8.54 -25.02
N SER A 155 10.39 -7.63 -26.00
CA SER A 155 9.77 -7.77 -27.32
C SER A 155 10.53 -8.72 -28.24
N CYS A 156 11.77 -9.10 -27.91
CA CYS A 156 12.68 -9.81 -28.81
C CYS A 156 13.18 -11.17 -28.31
N CYS A 157 13.11 -11.48 -27.01
CA CYS A 157 13.53 -12.77 -26.45
C CYS A 157 12.56 -13.20 -25.35
N ALA A 158 11.60 -14.06 -25.68
CA ALA A 158 10.52 -14.50 -24.80
C ALA A 158 10.93 -15.64 -23.83
N GLU A 159 12.21 -15.85 -23.54
CA GLU A 159 12.64 -17.03 -22.79
C GLU A 159 12.84 -16.80 -21.29
N ARG A 160 13.08 -15.56 -20.83
CA ARG A 160 13.29 -15.28 -19.39
C ARG A 160 12.65 -13.96 -18.93
N PRO A 161 11.92 -13.96 -17.80
CA PRO A 161 11.38 -12.74 -17.23
C PRO A 161 12.52 -11.85 -16.71
N VAL A 162 12.57 -10.60 -17.17
CA VAL A 162 13.53 -9.59 -16.68
C VAL A 162 12.82 -8.69 -15.69
N VAL A 163 13.39 -8.52 -14.49
CA VAL A 163 12.85 -7.61 -13.48
C VAL A 163 13.17 -6.16 -13.86
N ASP A 164 12.17 -5.30 -13.73
CA ASP A 164 12.31 -3.86 -13.87
C ASP A 164 13.17 -3.30 -12.71
N PRO A 165 14.38 -2.76 -12.98
CA PRO A 165 15.22 -2.21 -11.93
C PRO A 165 14.53 -1.08 -11.16
N LEU A 166 13.64 -0.31 -11.80
CA LEU A 166 12.87 0.74 -11.13
C LEU A 166 11.93 0.16 -10.07
N ALA A 167 11.39 -1.05 -10.26
CA ALA A 167 10.56 -1.72 -9.27
C ALA A 167 11.34 -2.08 -7.99
N VAL A 168 12.63 -2.41 -8.14
CA VAL A 168 13.52 -2.66 -7.00
C VAL A 168 13.80 -1.36 -6.25
N TRP A 169 14.09 -0.27 -6.98
CA TRP A 169 14.42 1.01 -6.38
C TRP A 169 13.23 1.79 -5.81
N SER A 170 12.04 1.64 -6.39
CA SER A 170 10.78 2.14 -5.84
C SER A 170 10.34 1.35 -4.60
N GLY A 171 10.84 0.13 -4.46
CA GLY A 171 10.51 -0.76 -3.36
C GLY A 171 9.28 -1.62 -3.61
N ASP A 172 8.81 -1.73 -4.85
CA ASP A 172 7.77 -2.68 -5.30
C ASP A 172 8.29 -4.13 -5.23
N ILE A 173 9.60 -4.31 -5.37
CA ILE A 173 10.31 -5.58 -5.18
C ILE A 173 11.35 -5.41 -4.07
N LYS A 174 11.45 -6.41 -3.19
CA LYS A 174 12.54 -6.57 -2.22
C LYS A 174 13.57 -7.56 -2.73
N LEU A 175 14.83 -7.27 -2.43
CA LEU A 175 15.93 -8.22 -2.54
C LEU A 175 16.04 -8.98 -1.22
N VAL A 176 15.78 -10.28 -1.25
CA VAL A 176 15.82 -11.15 -0.08
C VAL A 176 16.95 -12.16 -0.27
N PRO A 177 17.87 -12.35 0.69
CA PRO A 177 18.92 -13.36 0.55
C PRO A 177 18.33 -14.75 0.29
N THR A 178 18.74 -15.40 -0.80
CA THR A 178 18.23 -16.72 -1.21
C THR A 178 18.49 -17.75 -0.12
N ALA A 179 19.67 -17.72 0.50
CA ALA A 179 20.02 -18.58 1.62
C ALA A 179 19.08 -18.41 2.84
N ALA A 180 18.49 -17.23 3.03
CA ALA A 180 17.51 -17.03 4.10
C ALA A 180 16.16 -17.67 3.76
N LEU A 181 15.78 -17.68 2.48
CA LEU A 181 14.59 -18.37 1.98
C LEU A 181 14.78 -19.90 2.04
N GLU A 182 15.94 -20.40 1.58
CA GLU A 182 16.29 -21.83 1.64
C GLU A 182 16.35 -22.36 3.07
N ALA A 183 16.86 -21.56 4.02
CA ALA A 183 16.92 -21.94 5.43
C ALA A 183 15.53 -22.16 6.07
N LEU A 184 14.47 -21.65 5.45
CA LEU A 184 13.10 -21.91 5.88
C LEU A 184 12.58 -23.27 5.42
N GLY A 185 13.17 -23.86 4.37
CA GLY A 185 12.83 -25.19 3.89
C GLY A 185 11.35 -25.40 3.61
N GLY A 186 10.63 -24.36 3.16
CA GLY A 186 9.19 -24.43 2.92
C GLY A 186 8.30 -24.21 4.16
N THR A 187 8.86 -23.77 5.31
CA THR A 187 8.06 -23.49 6.51
C THR A 187 6.99 -22.43 6.21
N GLY A 188 5.71 -22.73 6.50
CA GLY A 188 4.59 -21.86 6.15
C GLY A 188 4.39 -21.71 4.63
N GLY A 189 4.86 -22.70 3.87
CA GLY A 189 4.86 -22.75 2.41
C GLY A 189 5.83 -21.78 1.72
N LEU A 190 6.65 -21.04 2.49
CA LEU A 190 7.62 -20.10 1.93
C LEU A 190 8.87 -20.85 1.46
N ASP A 191 9.06 -20.92 0.14
CA ASP A 191 10.19 -21.57 -0.50
C ASP A 191 10.90 -20.64 -1.50
N ALA A 192 12.21 -20.82 -1.64
CA ALA A 192 13.03 -20.02 -2.55
C ALA A 192 12.62 -20.20 -4.01
N SER A 193 12.12 -21.39 -4.39
CA SER A 193 11.68 -21.70 -5.77
C SER A 193 10.48 -20.89 -6.24
N MET A 194 9.73 -20.27 -5.32
CA MET A 194 8.62 -19.38 -5.64
C MET A 194 9.07 -18.03 -6.20
N PHE A 195 10.35 -17.69 -6.02
CA PHE A 195 10.89 -16.36 -6.30
C PHE A 195 11.92 -16.39 -7.43
N LEU A 196 12.02 -15.28 -8.15
CA LEU A 196 12.98 -15.13 -9.24
C LEU A 196 14.38 -14.89 -8.64
N PRO A 197 15.38 -15.72 -8.96
CA PRO A 197 16.75 -15.47 -8.53
C PRO A 197 17.30 -14.22 -9.23
N ALA A 198 17.99 -13.37 -8.48
CA ALA A 198 18.42 -12.07 -8.98
C ALA A 198 19.49 -12.17 -10.08
N GLU A 199 20.31 -13.22 -10.08
CA GLU A 199 21.28 -13.52 -11.13
C GLU A 199 20.62 -13.76 -12.49
N GLU A 200 19.44 -14.37 -12.52
CA GLU A 200 18.77 -14.73 -13.78
C GLU A 200 17.85 -13.61 -14.28
N ALA A 201 17.28 -12.84 -13.35
CA ALA A 201 16.24 -11.86 -13.66
C ALA A 201 16.74 -10.41 -13.78
N LEU A 202 17.93 -10.08 -13.27
CA LEU A 202 18.49 -8.72 -13.39
C LEU A 202 19.41 -8.60 -14.61
N GLY A 203 18.91 -7.99 -15.69
CA GLY A 203 19.69 -7.76 -16.90
C GLY A 203 20.56 -6.49 -16.82
N PRO A 204 21.85 -6.54 -17.21
CA PRO A 204 22.72 -5.35 -17.24
C PRO A 204 22.20 -4.27 -18.19
N GLU A 205 21.58 -4.67 -19.30
CA GLU A 205 20.96 -3.76 -20.27
C GLU A 205 19.81 -2.95 -19.64
N ALA A 206 18.94 -3.60 -18.88
CA ALA A 206 17.84 -2.90 -18.20
C ALA A 206 18.38 -1.87 -17.19
N CYS A 207 19.39 -2.23 -16.41
CA CYS A 207 20.05 -1.32 -15.48
C CYS A 207 20.69 -0.12 -16.21
N LYS A 208 21.33 -0.36 -17.36
CA LYS A 208 21.94 0.68 -18.19
C LYS A 208 20.88 1.65 -18.73
N VAL A 209 19.78 1.15 -19.26
CA VAL A 209 18.67 1.98 -19.77
C VAL A 209 18.09 2.87 -18.67
N VAL A 210 17.86 2.33 -17.47
CA VAL A 210 17.37 3.16 -16.35
C VAL A 210 18.39 4.22 -15.94
N TRP A 211 19.69 3.88 -15.96
CA TRP A 211 20.74 4.86 -15.68
C TRP A 211 20.77 5.99 -16.72
N GLU A 212 20.66 5.67 -18.00
CA GLU A 212 20.59 6.66 -19.09
C GLU A 212 19.34 7.55 -18.94
N LEU A 213 18.19 6.96 -18.60
CA LEU A 213 16.96 7.70 -18.33
C LEU A 213 17.13 8.69 -17.17
N PHE A 214 17.81 8.27 -16.09
CA PHE A 214 18.13 9.15 -14.99
C PHE A 214 19.07 10.30 -15.39
N GLN A 215 20.05 10.04 -16.26
CA GLN A 215 20.93 11.09 -16.78
C GLN A 215 20.16 12.09 -17.66
N ALA A 216 19.23 11.61 -18.49
CA ALA A 216 18.35 12.47 -19.28
C ALA A 216 17.47 13.35 -18.39
N TRP A 217 16.80 12.74 -17.40
CA TRP A 217 16.01 13.47 -16.39
C TRP A 217 16.85 14.53 -15.68
N CYS A 218 18.07 14.18 -15.30
CA CYS A 218 19.02 15.09 -14.69
C CYS A 218 19.36 16.31 -15.55
N GLN A 219 19.52 16.11 -16.87
CA GLN A 219 19.78 17.19 -17.82
C GLN A 219 18.56 18.08 -17.99
N GLU A 220 17.37 17.49 -18.06
CA GLU A 220 16.09 18.21 -18.10
C GLU A 220 15.91 19.09 -16.86
N GLN A 221 16.14 18.56 -15.65
CA GLN A 221 16.06 19.35 -14.42
C GLN A 221 17.06 20.51 -14.41
N GLN A 222 18.23 20.35 -15.01
CA GLN A 222 19.19 21.45 -15.16
C GLN A 222 18.71 22.51 -16.15
N GLN A 223 18.09 22.13 -17.26
CA GLN A 223 17.50 23.05 -18.21
C GLN A 223 16.35 23.83 -17.58
N VAL A 224 15.43 23.15 -16.89
CA VAL A 224 14.34 23.79 -16.14
C VAL A 224 14.89 24.77 -15.11
N ALA A 225 15.93 24.40 -14.36
CA ALA A 225 16.56 25.29 -13.39
C ALA A 225 17.18 26.55 -14.03
N ARG A 226 17.78 26.42 -15.21
CA ARG A 226 18.31 27.57 -15.98
C ARG A 226 17.17 28.48 -16.45
N LEU A 227 16.11 27.90 -17.03
CA LEU A 227 14.93 28.65 -17.47
C LEU A 227 14.29 29.44 -16.31
N LEU A 228 14.18 28.83 -15.12
CA LEU A 228 13.63 29.49 -13.94
C LEU A 228 14.50 30.62 -13.39
N ARG A 229 15.82 30.58 -13.62
CA ARG A 229 16.78 31.57 -13.11
C ARG A 229 16.98 32.71 -14.10
N ASP A 230 17.23 32.36 -15.36
CA ASP A 230 17.74 33.27 -16.39
C ASP A 230 16.70 33.51 -17.50
N GLY A 231 15.67 32.66 -17.61
CA GLY A 231 14.70 32.68 -18.70
C GLY A 231 13.47 33.56 -18.45
N LYS A 232 13.33 34.23 -17.30
CA LYS A 232 12.16 35.09 -17.08
C LYS A 232 12.21 36.32 -17.99
N LEU A 233 11.23 36.43 -18.89
CA LEU A 233 11.02 37.62 -19.70
C LEU A 233 9.97 38.51 -19.05
N THR A 234 10.28 39.80 -18.94
CA THR A 234 9.28 40.82 -18.65
C THR A 234 8.34 40.98 -19.85
N THR A 235 7.13 41.48 -19.61
CA THR A 235 6.15 41.79 -20.67
C THR A 235 6.70 42.80 -21.68
N THR A 236 7.59 43.69 -21.25
CA THR A 236 8.32 44.63 -22.11
C THR A 236 9.32 43.93 -23.03
N GLU A 237 10.10 42.97 -22.52
CA GLU A 237 11.06 42.21 -23.33
C GLU A 237 10.36 41.30 -24.34
N ALA A 238 9.24 40.68 -23.96
CA ALA A 238 8.45 39.85 -24.87
C ALA A 238 7.88 40.66 -26.05
N ARG A 239 7.33 41.86 -25.78
CA ARG A 239 6.87 42.78 -26.85
C ARG A 239 8.02 43.27 -27.73
N GLN A 240 9.20 43.44 -27.16
CA GLN A 240 10.39 43.83 -27.91
C GLN A 240 10.89 42.71 -28.84
N LEU A 241 10.86 41.44 -28.39
CA LEU A 241 11.15 40.27 -29.22
C LEU A 241 10.13 40.13 -30.37
N GLU A 242 8.86 40.35 -30.08
CA GLU A 242 7.79 40.35 -31.10
C GLU A 242 8.00 41.45 -32.14
N ALA A 243 8.32 42.68 -31.72
CA ALA A 243 8.64 43.79 -32.60
C ALA A 243 9.88 43.55 -33.48
N GLN A 244 10.81 42.68 -33.03
CA GLN A 244 11.99 42.26 -33.78
C GLN A 244 11.72 41.07 -34.72
N GLY A 245 10.48 40.56 -34.78
CA GLY A 245 10.13 39.36 -35.56
C GLY A 245 10.63 38.06 -34.93
N ARG A 246 11.11 38.10 -33.67
CA ARG A 246 11.63 36.96 -32.89
C ARG A 246 10.65 36.47 -31.83
N GLY A 247 9.37 36.80 -31.96
CA GLY A 247 8.33 36.43 -30.99
C GLY A 247 8.19 34.92 -30.78
N GLY A 248 8.58 34.09 -31.77
CA GLY A 248 8.57 32.63 -31.65
C GLY A 248 9.61 32.05 -30.69
N GLU A 249 10.57 32.85 -30.21
CA GLU A 249 11.54 32.44 -29.19
C GLU A 249 10.98 32.53 -27.76
N ALA A 250 9.89 33.27 -27.57
CA ALA A 250 9.21 33.38 -26.28
C ALA A 250 8.08 32.34 -26.15
N VAL A 251 8.05 31.62 -25.03
CA VAL A 251 6.99 30.64 -24.74
C VAL A 251 6.22 31.03 -23.49
N TRP A 252 4.90 31.01 -23.61
CA TRP A 252 4.00 31.22 -22.48
C TRP A 252 3.85 29.92 -21.69
N ILE A 253 4.14 29.99 -20.39
CA ILE A 253 3.98 28.86 -19.49
C ILE A 253 2.89 29.22 -18.48
N SER A 254 1.96 28.30 -18.24
CA SER A 254 0.95 28.52 -17.20
C SER A 254 1.61 28.72 -15.83
N ALA A 255 1.08 29.63 -15.02
CA ALA A 255 1.57 29.86 -13.67
C ALA A 255 1.59 28.58 -12.82
N ARG A 256 0.64 27.65 -13.06
CA ARG A 256 0.60 26.33 -12.42
C ARG A 256 1.84 25.49 -12.74
N VAL A 257 2.20 25.39 -14.02
CA VAL A 257 3.39 24.63 -14.46
C VAL A 257 4.65 25.29 -13.94
N HIS A 258 4.77 26.62 -14.05
CA HIS A 258 5.92 27.34 -13.53
C HIS A 258 6.09 27.20 -12.01
N ASN A 259 5.00 27.26 -11.23
CA ASN A 259 5.04 27.01 -9.79
C ASN A 259 5.40 25.56 -9.46
N ALA A 260 4.93 24.58 -10.24
CA ALA A 260 5.32 23.18 -10.10
C ALA A 260 6.82 22.99 -10.36
N TRP A 261 7.36 23.56 -11.45
CA TRP A 261 8.79 23.54 -11.76
C TRP A 261 9.61 24.23 -10.67
N ARG A 262 9.16 25.40 -10.18
CA ARG A 262 9.83 26.10 -9.07
C ARG A 262 9.88 25.26 -7.80
N LYS A 263 8.81 24.51 -7.50
CA LYS A 263 8.75 23.60 -6.35
C LYS A 263 9.69 22.41 -6.53
N ALA A 264 9.76 21.83 -7.73
CA ALA A 264 10.65 20.72 -8.06
C ALA A 264 12.14 21.16 -8.03
N ALA A 265 12.47 22.28 -8.67
CA ALA A 265 13.82 22.83 -8.75
C ALA A 265 14.39 23.32 -7.40
N ARG A 266 13.53 23.61 -6.40
CA ARG A 266 13.98 23.88 -5.02
C ARG A 266 14.44 22.61 -4.29
N GLY A 267 13.95 21.44 -4.72
CA GLY A 267 14.33 20.14 -4.16
C GLY A 267 15.58 19.53 -4.81
N THR A 268 15.85 19.87 -6.07
CA THR A 268 17.05 19.46 -6.81
C THR A 268 18.09 20.58 -6.75
N ALA A 269 19.16 20.40 -5.97
CA ALA A 269 20.17 21.44 -5.86
C ALA A 269 20.80 21.69 -7.25
N THR A 270 20.74 22.94 -7.69
CA THR A 270 21.07 23.35 -9.06
C THR A 270 22.58 23.44 -9.28
N GLY A 271 23.10 22.70 -10.25
CA GLY A 271 23.99 23.28 -11.28
C GLY A 271 25.48 23.53 -10.98
N ALA A 272 26.19 22.67 -10.25
CA ALA A 272 27.67 22.70 -10.22
C ALA A 272 28.29 21.42 -10.82
N PRO A 273 29.38 21.52 -11.61
CA PRO A 273 30.20 20.36 -11.94
C PRO A 273 30.83 19.83 -10.63
N GLY A 274 30.52 18.57 -10.31
CA GLY A 274 30.86 17.96 -9.02
C GLY A 274 29.66 17.85 -8.07
N ARG A 275 28.62 17.10 -8.47
CA ARG A 275 27.51 16.77 -7.56
C ARG A 275 28.06 16.04 -6.35
N SER A 276 27.77 16.57 -5.17
CA SER A 276 28.07 15.87 -3.93
C SER A 276 27.27 14.56 -3.87
N ALA A 277 27.82 13.52 -3.24
CA ALA A 277 27.11 12.26 -3.01
C ALA A 277 25.69 12.42 -2.40
N PRO A 278 25.43 13.31 -1.41
CA PRO A 278 24.08 13.51 -0.87
C PRO A 278 23.11 14.12 -1.89
N GLN A 279 23.58 15.00 -2.77
CA GLN A 279 22.78 15.62 -3.81
C GLN A 279 22.35 14.60 -4.87
N LEU A 280 23.29 13.75 -5.33
CA LEU A 280 22.98 12.66 -6.25
C LEU A 280 21.91 11.72 -5.68
N ARG A 281 21.95 11.43 -4.37
CA ARG A 281 20.90 10.63 -3.70
C ARG A 281 19.56 11.33 -3.61
N ALA A 282 19.53 12.66 -3.48
CA ALA A 282 18.28 13.42 -3.47
C ALA A 282 17.65 13.42 -4.86
N ASP A 283 18.45 13.70 -5.89
CA ASP A 283 18.06 13.67 -7.29
C ASP A 283 17.54 12.28 -7.68
N TRP A 284 18.26 11.22 -7.31
CA TRP A 284 17.83 9.84 -7.56
C TRP A 284 16.49 9.51 -6.91
N ARG A 285 16.27 9.91 -5.65
CA ARG A 285 14.98 9.69 -4.98
C ARG A 285 13.83 10.43 -5.65
N ALA A 286 14.08 11.66 -6.11
CA ALA A 286 13.08 12.43 -6.85
C ALA A 286 12.72 11.75 -8.19
N PHE A 287 13.73 11.31 -8.94
CA PHE A 287 13.57 10.55 -10.17
C PHE A 287 12.77 9.27 -9.96
N VAL A 288 13.14 8.44 -8.98
CA VAL A 288 12.44 7.18 -8.69
C VAL A 288 10.98 7.43 -8.30
N ALA A 289 10.70 8.48 -7.53
CA ALA A 289 9.33 8.83 -7.15
C ALA A 289 8.49 9.27 -8.36
N GLU A 290 9.08 9.99 -9.31
CA GLU A 290 8.42 10.38 -10.56
C GLU A 290 8.17 9.18 -11.47
N ALA A 291 9.20 8.35 -11.69
CA ALA A 291 9.10 7.13 -12.49
C ALA A 291 8.04 6.18 -11.94
N HIS A 292 7.96 6.02 -10.61
CA HIS A 292 6.94 5.20 -9.96
C HIS A 292 5.52 5.72 -10.22
N ARG A 293 5.28 7.05 -10.13
CA ARG A 293 3.96 7.62 -10.45
C ARG A 293 3.58 7.38 -11.91
N ALA A 294 4.50 7.63 -12.84
CA ALA A 294 4.26 7.41 -14.26
C ALA A 294 3.90 5.94 -14.59
N ARG A 295 4.50 4.98 -13.89
CA ARG A 295 4.19 3.54 -14.01
C ARG A 295 2.76 3.20 -13.53
N LEU A 296 2.30 3.81 -12.44
CA LEU A 296 0.95 3.57 -11.92
C LEU A 296 -0.13 4.27 -12.74
N ASP A 297 0.10 5.52 -13.13
CA ASP A 297 -0.88 6.32 -13.87
C ASP A 297 -1.17 5.74 -15.26
N SER A 298 -0.14 5.19 -15.93
CA SER A 298 -0.29 4.49 -17.22
C SER A 298 -1.12 3.20 -17.13
N SER A 299 -1.24 2.62 -15.94
CA SER A 299 -2.08 1.44 -15.72
C SER A 299 -3.57 1.80 -15.66
N SER A 300 -3.90 2.98 -15.11
CA SER A 300 -5.28 3.46 -14.94
C SER A 300 -5.94 3.96 -16.24
N SER A 301 -5.16 4.46 -17.20
CA SER A 301 -5.66 5.04 -18.45
C SER A 301 -6.03 4.02 -19.52
N SER A 302 -5.69 2.74 -19.34
CA SER A 302 -6.00 1.65 -20.28
C SER A 302 -7.41 1.03 -20.11
N SER A 303 -8.21 1.52 -19.14
CA SER A 303 -9.56 1.01 -18.84
C SER A 303 -10.70 1.91 -19.35
N SER A 304 -10.44 2.84 -20.27
CA SER A 304 -11.51 3.65 -20.89
C SER A 304 -11.99 3.03 -22.21
N MET A 305 -12.82 2.00 -22.10
CA MET A 305 -13.76 1.68 -23.18
C MET A 305 -14.76 2.85 -23.29
N PRO A 306 -14.99 3.43 -24.48
CA PRO A 306 -15.93 4.53 -24.64
C PRO A 306 -17.36 4.02 -24.42
N PRO A 307 -18.17 4.65 -23.55
CA PRO A 307 -19.58 4.33 -23.49
C PRO A 307 -20.25 4.80 -24.78
N GLY A 308 -21.08 3.92 -25.33
CA GLY A 308 -21.85 4.17 -26.53
C GLY A 308 -22.65 5.46 -26.48
N ALA A 309 -22.74 6.09 -27.65
CA ALA A 309 -23.57 7.24 -27.91
C ALA A 309 -25.03 7.00 -27.48
N SER A 310 -25.54 7.88 -26.61
CA SER A 310 -26.95 8.22 -26.58
C SER A 310 -27.09 9.73 -26.40
N ALA A 311 -28.01 10.27 -27.19
CA ALA A 311 -28.22 11.69 -27.42
C ALA A 311 -29.06 12.34 -26.30
N GLY A 312 -28.82 13.64 -26.11
CA GLY A 312 -29.74 14.58 -25.48
C GLY A 312 -29.55 14.72 -23.97
N GLU A 313 -29.07 15.87 -23.50
CA GLU A 313 -29.94 16.95 -23.02
C GLU A 313 -29.06 18.09 -22.46
N GLU A 314 -29.40 19.33 -22.81
CA GLU A 314 -28.75 20.56 -22.37
C GLU A 314 -28.79 20.71 -20.84
N ALA A 315 -27.64 21.00 -20.24
CA ALA A 315 -27.57 21.75 -18.99
C ALA A 315 -26.21 22.46 -18.90
N GLU A 316 -26.20 23.77 -19.09
CA GLU A 316 -25.14 24.64 -18.61
C GLU A 316 -24.96 24.46 -17.09
N PRO A 317 -23.72 24.53 -16.60
CA PRO A 317 -23.49 25.30 -15.40
C PRO A 317 -22.33 26.28 -15.53
N ALA A 318 -22.67 27.55 -15.31
CA ALA A 318 -21.93 28.59 -14.61
C ALA A 318 -20.42 28.36 -14.39
N LEU A 319 -19.64 29.10 -15.18
CA LEU A 319 -18.24 29.41 -14.92
C LEU A 319 -18.09 30.11 -13.56
N SER A 320 -17.69 29.35 -12.55
CA SER A 320 -17.10 29.87 -11.32
C SER A 320 -15.68 30.34 -11.64
N SER A 321 -15.45 31.65 -11.58
CA SER A 321 -14.16 32.31 -11.75
C SER A 321 -13.18 31.87 -10.66
N ALA A 322 -12.44 30.79 -10.91
CA ALA A 322 -11.18 30.54 -10.23
C ALA A 322 -10.14 31.49 -10.85
N ASP A 323 -9.48 32.25 -9.98
CA ASP A 323 -8.36 33.15 -10.25
C ASP A 323 -7.34 32.50 -11.19
N VAL A 324 -7.48 32.78 -12.51
CA VAL A 324 -6.53 32.37 -13.53
C VAL A 324 -5.36 33.33 -13.39
N GLY A 325 -4.42 32.99 -12.51
CA GLY A 325 -3.16 33.72 -12.41
C GLY A 325 -2.53 33.85 -13.79
N GLU A 326 -2.15 35.09 -14.14
CA GLU A 326 -1.62 35.41 -15.47
C GLU A 326 -0.49 34.45 -15.87
N PRO A 327 -0.47 33.98 -17.13
CA PRO A 327 0.61 33.13 -17.62
C PRO A 327 1.96 33.89 -17.54
N GLU A 328 3.01 33.21 -17.07
CA GLU A 328 4.35 33.79 -16.99
C GLU A 328 5.13 33.49 -18.28
N LEU A 329 5.80 34.51 -18.82
CA LEU A 329 6.65 34.43 -20.01
C LEU A 329 8.04 33.88 -19.68
N VAL A 330 8.49 32.91 -20.46
CA VAL A 330 9.84 32.34 -20.34
C VAL A 330 10.52 32.31 -21.71
N ASN A 331 11.81 32.65 -21.77
CA ASN A 331 12.67 32.54 -22.95
C ASN A 331 13.26 31.14 -23.02
N LEU A 332 13.27 30.52 -24.20
CA LEU A 332 13.88 29.21 -24.43
C LEU A 332 15.39 29.28 -24.67
#